data_AF-A0A453T9T9-F1
#
_entry.id   AF-A0A453T9T9-F1
#
_cell.length_a   1.000
_cell.length_b   1.000
_cell.length_c   1.000
_cell.angle_alpha   90.00
_cell.angle_beta   90.00
_cell.angle_gamma   90.00
#
_symmetry.space_group_name_H-M   'P 1'
#
loop_
_entity.id
_entity.type
_entity.pdbx_description
1 polymer ?
#
loop_
_entity_poly.entity_id
_entity_poly.type
_entity_poly.pdbx_seq_one_letter_code
_entity_poly.pdbx_strand_id
1 'polypeptide(L)'
;LPSLVTVILPRSQGPKATDGSNSADPSTNWDTCFKIVKGVCQGLLYLHKLEDPITHMDLNLNNIWLDRAMVPKIANLGLSRIFSEDRIKYYKEESPRYMAPEYLNSTGMSVSIDIYSLGVMMIQITTREENNDNLDKASRIYIKDIRKRWTAEHIASVYSSLDSECLHQVHTCIKTGLECMQIDQKNRPSIDVIVDRLNTI
;
A
#
# COMPACT_ATOMS: atom_id res chain seq x y z
N LEU A 1 -9.32 -16.85 -21.01
CA LEU A 1 -8.37 -15.97 -20.30
C LEU A 1 -8.91 -15.73 -18.90
N PRO A 2 -8.11 -15.83 -17.82
CA PRO A 2 -8.56 -15.41 -16.50
C PRO A 2 -8.79 -13.90 -16.51
N SER A 3 -10.01 -13.46 -16.16
CA SER A 3 -10.33 -12.05 -15.99
C SER A 3 -9.62 -11.52 -14.75
N LEU A 4 -8.77 -10.50 -14.92
CA LEU A 4 -8.09 -9.78 -13.84
C LEU A 4 -8.78 -8.41 -13.69
N VAL A 5 -9.07 -8.00 -12.46
CA VAL A 5 -9.71 -6.71 -12.16
C VAL A 5 -8.77 -5.89 -11.28
N THR A 6 -8.57 -4.62 -11.58
CA THR A 6 -7.78 -3.71 -10.73
C THR A 6 -8.43 -3.54 -9.36
N VAL A 7 -7.62 -3.43 -8.30
CA VAL A 7 -8.09 -3.04 -6.97
C VAL A 7 -8.64 -1.62 -7.05
N ILE A 8 -9.97 -1.49 -7.03
CA ILE A 8 -10.67 -0.20 -6.88
C ILE A 8 -11.23 -0.19 -5.47
N LEU A 9 -10.65 0.63 -4.59
CA LEU A 9 -11.26 0.90 -3.29
C LEU A 9 -12.55 1.71 -3.51
N PRO A 10 -13.62 1.46 -2.75
CA PRO A 10 -14.87 2.18 -2.91
C PRO A 10 -14.61 3.64 -2.55
N ARG A 11 -14.97 4.55 -3.46
CA ARG A 11 -15.02 5.99 -3.20
C ARG A 11 -15.77 6.21 -1.90
N SER A 12 -15.16 6.89 -0.93
CA SER A 12 -15.91 7.37 0.22
C SER A 12 -16.93 8.41 -0.26
N GLN A 13 -18.11 7.98 -0.69
CA GLN A 13 -19.22 8.90 -0.82
C GLN A 13 -19.60 9.30 0.60
N GLY A 14 -19.52 10.60 0.88
CA GLY A 14 -20.18 11.18 2.05
C GLY A 14 -21.65 10.73 2.10
N PRO A 15 -22.31 10.86 3.27
CA PRO A 15 -23.57 10.18 3.53
C PRO A 15 -24.61 10.50 2.45
N LYS A 16 -24.93 9.50 1.63
CA LYS A 16 -26.15 9.47 0.83
C LYS A 16 -27.07 8.43 1.44
N ALA A 17 -28.26 8.91 1.82
CA ALA A 17 -29.37 8.09 2.25
C ALA A 17 -29.83 7.15 1.12
N THR A 18 -30.21 5.93 1.53
CA THR A 18 -31.12 4.94 0.89
C THR A 18 -30.77 4.49 -0.54
N ASP A 19 -30.58 3.21 -0.84
CA ASP A 19 -31.56 2.14 -0.72
C ASP A 19 -30.95 0.74 -0.53
N GLY A 20 -31.75 -0.15 0.06
CA GLY A 20 -31.39 -1.52 0.38
C GLY A 20 -31.12 -2.41 -0.82
N SER A 21 -29.87 -2.84 -0.95
CA SER A 21 -29.52 -4.15 -1.50
C SER A 21 -28.35 -4.72 -0.67
N ASN A 22 -28.63 -5.78 0.08
CA ASN A 22 -27.66 -6.48 0.91
C ASN A 22 -26.76 -7.38 0.05
N SER A 23 -25.86 -6.77 -0.71
CA SER A 23 -24.62 -7.42 -1.13
C SER A 23 -23.48 -6.55 -0.64
N ALA A 24 -22.90 -6.90 0.51
CA ALA A 24 -21.72 -6.23 1.04
C ALA A 24 -20.64 -6.23 -0.06
N ASP A 25 -20.23 -5.03 -0.49
CA ASP A 25 -19.15 -4.86 -1.44
C ASP A 25 -17.90 -5.56 -0.87
N PRO A 26 -17.27 -6.53 -1.59
CA PRO A 26 -16.10 -7.26 -1.10
C PRO A 26 -14.95 -6.37 -0.64
N SER A 27 -14.89 -5.13 -1.13
CA SER A 27 -13.91 -4.12 -0.75
C SER A 27 -14.17 -3.45 0.60
N THR A 28 -15.32 -3.73 1.24
CA THR A 28 -15.68 -3.25 2.58
C THR A 28 -15.40 -4.26 3.70
N ASN A 29 -15.00 -5.49 3.37
CA ASN A 29 -14.61 -6.50 4.35
C ASN A 29 -13.12 -6.35 4.73
N TRP A 30 -12.84 -6.14 6.02
CA TRP A 30 -11.48 -6.05 6.55
C TRP A 30 -10.63 -7.29 6.21
N ASP A 31 -11.20 -8.48 6.27
CA ASP A 31 -10.48 -9.73 5.96
C ASP A 31 -9.94 -9.72 4.52
N THR A 32 -10.74 -9.18 3.59
CA THR A 32 -10.32 -9.03 2.19
C THR A 32 -9.20 -8.00 2.09
N CYS A 33 -9.34 -6.84 2.74
CA CYS A 33 -8.29 -5.81 2.77
C CYS A 33 -6.97 -6.36 3.31
N PHE A 34 -7.02 -7.09 4.43
CA PHE A 34 -5.85 -7.67 5.06
C PHE A 34 -5.19 -8.74 4.18
N LYS A 35 -5.99 -9.61 3.54
CA LYS A 35 -5.50 -10.58 2.53
C LYS A 35 -4.82 -9.90 1.35
N ILE A 36 -5.38 -8.79 0.87
CA ILE A 36 -4.78 -7.99 -0.21
C ILE A 36 -3.42 -7.45 0.24
N VAL A 37 -3.35 -6.81 1.41
CA VAL A 37 -2.08 -6.28 1.96
C VAL A 37 -1.04 -7.39 2.09
N LYS A 38 -1.39 -8.53 2.69
CA LYS A 38 -0.48 -9.68 2.84
C LYS A 38 -0.01 -10.21 1.49
N GLY A 39 -0.92 -10.40 0.54
CA GLY A 39 -0.59 -10.93 -0.77
C GLY A 39 0.30 -9.98 -1.59
N VAL A 40 0.07 -8.67 -1.51
CA VAL A 40 0.99 -7.67 -2.11
C VAL A 40 2.37 -7.74 -1.46
N CYS A 41 2.46 -7.84 -0.13
CA CYS A 41 3.73 -7.97 0.57
C CYS A 41 4.49 -9.25 0.14
N GLN A 42 3.77 -10.36 -0.05
CA GLN A 42 4.35 -11.62 -0.54
C GLN A 42 4.85 -11.51 -1.99
N GLY A 43 4.06 -10.89 -2.87
CA GLY A 43 4.49 -10.64 -4.25
C GLY A 43 5.74 -9.75 -4.32
N LEU A 44 5.80 -8.73 -3.45
CA LEU A 44 6.95 -7.84 -3.39
C LEU A 44 8.18 -8.53 -2.78
N LEU A 45 7.98 -9.36 -1.76
CA LEU A 45 9.05 -10.20 -1.18
C LEU A 45 9.68 -11.07 -2.25
N TYR A 46 8.87 -11.70 -3.09
CA TYR A 46 9.37 -12.51 -4.21
C TYR A 46 10.27 -11.69 -5.14
N LEU A 47 9.84 -10.50 -5.58
CA LEU A 47 10.62 -9.64 -6.48
C LEU A 47 11.95 -9.19 -5.86
N HIS A 48 11.93 -8.79 -4.58
CA HIS A 48 13.11 -8.29 -3.87
C HIS A 48 14.10 -9.38 -3.46
N LYS A 49 13.69 -10.65 -3.51
CA LYS A 49 14.52 -11.82 -3.12
C LYS A 49 15.06 -12.64 -4.29
N LEU A 50 14.80 -12.21 -5.52
CA LEU A 50 15.49 -12.77 -6.67
C LEU A 50 17.01 -12.57 -6.53
N GLU A 51 17.79 -13.46 -7.16
CA GLU A 51 19.26 -13.35 -7.22
C GLU A 51 19.68 -11.96 -7.73
N ASP A 52 18.93 -11.47 -8.72
CA ASP A 52 18.93 -10.11 -9.23
C ASP A 52 17.63 -9.41 -8.79
N PRO A 53 17.62 -8.66 -7.66
CA PRO A 53 16.41 -8.05 -7.13
C PRO A 53 15.75 -7.10 -8.13
N ILE A 54 14.45 -7.29 -8.34
CA ILE A 54 13.64 -6.42 -9.20
C ILE A 54 12.96 -5.37 -8.33
N THR A 55 13.21 -4.10 -8.64
CA THR A 55 12.43 -2.97 -8.10
C THR A 55 11.28 -2.68 -9.07
N HIS A 56 10.04 -2.62 -8.57
CA HIS A 56 8.84 -2.39 -9.37
C HIS A 56 8.78 -0.96 -9.94
N MET A 57 9.14 0.04 -9.12
CA MET A 57 9.21 1.48 -9.42
C MET A 57 7.88 2.21 -9.65
N ASP A 58 6.80 1.50 -9.99
CA ASP A 58 5.44 2.07 -10.08
C ASP A 58 4.44 1.25 -9.24
N LEU A 59 4.82 0.88 -8.03
CA LEU A 59 3.96 0.09 -7.16
C LEU A 59 2.81 0.98 -6.65
N ASN A 60 1.58 0.71 -7.08
CA ASN A 60 0.41 1.48 -6.66
C ASN A 60 -0.87 0.63 -6.78
N LEU A 61 -1.99 1.12 -6.25
CA LEU A 61 -3.26 0.37 -6.25
C LEU A 61 -3.81 0.05 -7.65
N ASN A 62 -3.55 0.87 -8.67
CA ASN A 62 -3.97 0.60 -10.04
C ASN A 62 -3.21 -0.59 -10.67
N ASN A 63 -1.99 -0.82 -10.17
CA ASN A 63 -1.11 -1.90 -10.58
C ASN A 63 -1.23 -3.15 -9.70
N ILE A 64 -2.22 -3.21 -8.80
CA ILE A 64 -2.60 -4.45 -8.12
C ILE A 64 -3.86 -5.01 -8.78
N TRP A 65 -3.74 -6.22 -9.33
CA TRP A 65 -4.85 -6.93 -9.95
C TRP A 65 -5.33 -8.04 -9.03
N LEU A 66 -6.64 -8.25 -8.97
CA LEU A 66 -7.27 -9.37 -8.29
C LEU A 66 -7.67 -10.41 -9.32
N ASP A 67 -7.35 -11.67 -9.03
CA ASP A 67 -7.90 -12.79 -9.79
C ASP A 67 -9.29 -13.20 -9.31
N ARG A 68 -9.86 -14.23 -9.94
CA ARG A 68 -11.21 -14.74 -9.61
C ARG A 68 -11.34 -15.25 -8.16
N ALA A 69 -10.22 -15.53 -7.48
CA ALA A 69 -10.20 -15.94 -6.08
C ALA A 69 -9.88 -14.77 -5.13
N MET A 70 -9.93 -13.52 -5.61
CA MET A 70 -9.56 -12.31 -4.87
C MET A 70 -8.11 -12.31 -4.39
N VAL A 71 -7.24 -13.07 -5.05
CA VAL A 71 -5.80 -13.08 -4.73
C VAL A 71 -5.12 -11.91 -5.47
N PRO A 72 -4.39 -11.04 -4.77
CA PRO A 72 -3.69 -9.92 -5.40
C PRO A 72 -2.48 -10.39 -6.20
N LYS A 73 -2.24 -9.72 -7.33
CA LYS A 73 -1.11 -9.88 -8.22
C LYS A 73 -0.54 -8.51 -8.55
N ILE A 74 0.78 -8.36 -8.38
CA ILE A 74 1.49 -7.16 -8.83
C ILE A 74 1.58 -7.20 -10.35
N ALA A 75 1.14 -6.14 -11.00
CA ALA A 75 1.06 -5.99 -12.45
C ALA A 75 1.82 -4.76 -12.93
N ASN A 76 1.95 -4.60 -14.25
CA ASN A 76 2.62 -3.46 -14.90
C ASN A 76 4.13 -3.31 -14.56
N LEU A 77 4.92 -4.32 -14.95
CA LEU A 77 6.37 -4.32 -14.79
C LEU A 77 7.13 -3.43 -15.81
N GLY A 78 6.45 -2.57 -16.58
CA GLY A 78 7.07 -1.78 -17.65
C GLY A 78 8.15 -0.80 -17.13
N LEU A 79 8.01 -0.36 -15.89
CA LEU A 79 8.97 0.50 -15.21
C LEU A 79 9.93 -0.25 -14.29
N SER A 80 9.78 -1.57 -14.15
CA SER A 80 10.59 -2.36 -13.23
C SER A 80 12.03 -2.49 -13.70
N ARG A 81 12.98 -2.54 -12.75
CA ARG A 81 14.42 -2.58 -13.04
C ARG A 81 15.14 -3.57 -12.16
N ILE A 82 16.14 -4.23 -12.73
CA ILE A 82 17.17 -4.94 -12.00
C ILE A 82 18.23 -3.92 -11.59
N PHE A 83 18.67 -3.95 -10.34
CA PHE A 83 19.57 -2.94 -9.79
C PHE A 83 21.00 -2.98 -10.37
N SER A 84 21.36 -4.04 -11.10
CA SER A 84 22.68 -4.23 -11.72
C SER A 84 22.90 -3.49 -13.05
N GLU A 85 21.87 -2.84 -13.63
CA GLU A 85 22.01 -2.13 -14.92
C GLU A 85 22.20 -0.61 -14.75
N ASP A 86 23.39 -0.12 -15.14
CA ASP A 86 23.91 1.25 -15.02
C ASP A 86 23.19 2.36 -15.84
N ARG A 87 21.94 2.18 -16.27
CA ARG A 87 21.23 3.18 -17.09
C ARG A 87 19.84 3.50 -16.55
N ILE A 88 19.85 4.32 -15.50
CA ILE A 88 18.65 4.81 -14.85
C ILE A 88 18.07 5.97 -15.66
N LYS A 89 17.03 5.70 -16.47
CA LYS A 89 16.11 6.74 -16.94
C LYS A 89 15.01 6.93 -15.89
N TYR A 90 14.93 8.13 -15.33
CA TYR A 90 13.85 8.50 -14.40
C TYR A 90 12.58 8.81 -15.19
N TYR A 91 11.52 8.05 -14.96
CA TYR A 91 10.20 8.31 -15.52
C TYR A 91 9.41 9.06 -14.45
N LYS A 92 9.50 10.40 -14.47
CA LYS A 92 8.87 11.28 -13.46
C LYS A 92 7.35 11.42 -13.59
N GLU A 93 6.74 10.79 -14.59
CA GLU A 93 5.36 11.07 -14.99
C GLU A 93 4.33 10.08 -14.42
N GLU A 94 4.76 8.94 -13.87
CA GLU A 94 3.84 7.85 -13.50
C GLU A 94 3.65 7.79 -11.98
N SER A 95 2.45 8.16 -11.50
CA SER A 95 2.02 8.01 -10.10
C SER A 95 2.80 8.82 -9.04
N PRO A 96 2.91 10.16 -9.14
CA PRO A 96 3.69 11.00 -8.20
C PRO A 96 3.32 10.80 -6.72
N ARG A 97 2.08 10.38 -6.47
CA ARG A 97 1.52 10.08 -5.14
C ARG A 97 2.25 8.96 -4.38
N TYR A 98 2.77 7.97 -5.08
CA TYR A 98 3.40 6.78 -4.51
C TYR A 98 4.93 6.87 -4.54
N MET A 99 5.48 7.94 -5.11
CA MET A 99 6.91 8.09 -5.31
C MET A 99 7.64 8.37 -4.00
N ALA A 100 8.71 7.60 -3.78
CA ALA A 100 9.64 7.86 -2.69
C ALA A 100 10.36 9.21 -2.90
N PRO A 101 10.67 9.96 -1.83
CA PRO A 101 11.29 11.28 -1.97
C PRO A 101 12.65 11.24 -2.68
N GLU A 102 13.42 10.17 -2.49
CA GLU A 102 14.71 9.97 -3.15
C GLU A 102 14.59 9.63 -4.64
N TYR A 103 13.46 9.03 -5.06
CA TYR A 103 13.15 8.83 -6.48
C TYR A 103 12.89 10.17 -7.19
N LEU A 104 12.14 11.07 -6.53
CA LEU A 104 11.87 12.42 -7.03
C LEU A 104 13.15 13.26 -7.15
N ASN A 105 14.05 13.09 -6.19
CA ASN A 105 15.34 13.79 -6.13
C ASN A 105 16.43 13.13 -6.97
N SER A 106 16.16 12.00 -7.61
CA SER A 106 17.12 11.25 -8.42
C SER A 106 18.37 10.84 -7.64
N THR A 107 18.21 10.49 -6.36
CA THR A 107 19.31 10.09 -5.48
C THR A 107 19.15 8.64 -5.03
N GLY A 108 20.11 7.78 -5.37
CA GLY A 108 20.26 6.46 -4.74
C GLY A 108 19.02 5.57 -4.82
N MET A 109 18.70 5.06 -6.01
CA MET A 109 17.64 4.07 -6.17
C MET A 109 17.96 2.80 -5.38
N SER A 110 16.93 2.12 -4.88
CA SER A 110 17.04 0.75 -4.38
C SER A 110 15.62 0.16 -4.25
N VAL A 111 15.52 -1.10 -3.85
CA VAL A 111 14.24 -1.76 -3.50
C VAL A 111 13.43 -1.00 -2.44
N SER A 112 14.08 -0.10 -1.67
CA SER A 112 13.44 0.81 -0.71
C SER A 112 12.36 1.71 -1.33
N ILE A 113 12.45 2.00 -2.63
CA ILE A 113 11.46 2.81 -3.35
C ILE A 113 10.10 2.11 -3.30
N ASP A 114 10.05 0.82 -3.62
CA ASP A 114 8.82 0.05 -3.55
C ASP A 114 8.31 -0.07 -2.11
N ILE A 115 9.21 -0.12 -1.12
CA ILE A 115 8.81 -0.14 0.30
C ILE A 115 8.03 1.14 0.65
N TYR A 116 8.50 2.31 0.18
CA TYR A 116 7.77 3.56 0.40
C TYR A 116 6.38 3.50 -0.25
N SER A 117 6.31 3.07 -1.51
CA SER A 117 5.06 2.95 -2.26
C SER A 117 4.09 1.95 -1.61
N LEU A 118 4.59 0.82 -1.12
CA LEU A 118 3.86 -0.16 -0.32
C LEU A 118 3.27 0.51 0.93
N GLY A 119 4.05 1.35 1.62
CA GLY A 119 3.58 2.09 2.79
C GLY A 119 2.37 2.96 2.47
N VAL A 120 2.42 3.72 1.36
CA VAL A 120 1.28 4.54 0.89
C VAL A 120 0.05 3.66 0.64
N MET A 121 0.22 2.53 -0.06
CA MET A 121 -0.88 1.59 -0.33
C MET A 121 -1.47 0.99 0.94
N MET A 122 -0.62 0.55 1.89
CA MET A 122 -1.08 0.00 3.17
C MET A 122 -1.94 1.00 3.92
N ILE A 123 -1.53 2.27 3.97
CA ILE A 123 -2.34 3.34 4.57
C ILE A 123 -3.65 3.48 3.81
N GLN A 124 -3.65 3.62 2.49
CA GLN A 124 -4.89 3.82 1.72
C GLN A 124 -5.88 2.66 1.86
N ILE A 125 -5.40 1.41 1.79
CA ILE A 125 -6.25 0.22 1.97
C ILE A 125 -6.83 0.19 3.39
N THR A 126 -6.02 0.52 4.39
CA THR A 126 -6.42 0.39 5.80
C THR A 126 -7.30 1.55 6.28
N THR A 127 -7.05 2.77 5.79
CA THR A 127 -7.83 3.94 6.20
C THR A 127 -9.08 4.13 5.36
N ARG A 128 -9.12 3.53 4.15
CA ARG A 128 -10.14 3.76 3.13
C ARG A 128 -10.28 5.22 2.72
N GLU A 129 -9.30 6.04 3.08
CA GLU A 129 -9.29 7.44 2.74
C GLU A 129 -8.77 7.59 1.32
N GLU A 130 -9.63 8.12 0.46
CA GLU A 130 -9.14 8.75 -0.77
C GLU A 130 -8.30 9.94 -0.34
N ASN A 131 -7.00 9.83 -0.57
CA ASN A 131 -6.10 10.94 -0.38
C ASN A 131 -6.61 12.09 -1.26
N ASN A 132 -7.20 13.12 -0.65
CA ASN A 132 -7.50 14.40 -1.30
C ASN A 132 -6.34 14.76 -2.23
N ASP A 133 -6.63 15.32 -3.41
CA ASP A 133 -5.69 15.66 -4.49
C ASP A 133 -4.49 16.53 -4.10
N ASN A 134 -4.36 16.86 -2.81
CA ASN A 134 -3.29 17.58 -2.17
C ASN A 134 -2.13 16.71 -1.64
N LEU A 135 -1.86 15.51 -2.16
CA LEU A 135 -0.59 14.81 -1.83
C LEU A 135 0.65 15.53 -2.38
N ASP A 136 0.44 16.57 -3.19
CA ASP A 136 1.41 17.64 -3.46
C ASP A 136 1.87 18.40 -2.20
N LYS A 137 1.14 18.30 -1.08
CA LYS A 137 1.65 18.70 0.24
C LYS A 137 2.63 17.64 0.72
N ALA A 138 3.92 17.93 0.51
CA ALA A 138 5.10 17.20 0.98
C ALA A 138 4.79 16.03 1.92
N SER A 139 5.07 14.80 1.49
CA SER A 139 4.87 13.51 2.21
C SER A 139 4.90 13.56 3.74
N ARG A 140 5.76 14.39 4.33
CA ARG A 140 5.82 14.71 5.76
C ARG A 140 4.50 15.18 6.39
N ILE A 141 3.72 16.03 5.72
CA ILE A 141 2.44 16.53 6.23
C ILE A 141 1.44 15.37 6.28
N TYR A 142 1.33 14.62 5.18
CA TYR A 142 0.47 13.44 5.11
C TYR A 142 0.80 12.41 6.20
N ILE A 143 2.08 12.07 6.38
CA ILE A 143 2.55 11.15 7.43
C ILE A 143 2.16 11.66 8.83
N LYS A 144 2.34 12.97 9.10
CA LYS A 144 1.97 13.59 10.38
C LYS A 144 0.47 13.54 10.62
N ASP A 145 -0.33 13.81 9.60
CA ASP A 145 -1.78 13.82 9.69
C ASP A 145 -2.33 12.42 9.97
N ILE A 146 -1.82 11.39 9.28
CA ILE A 146 -2.21 9.99 9.53
C ILE A 146 -1.86 9.60 10.97
N ARG A 147 -0.64 9.89 11.44
CA ARG A 147 -0.22 9.63 12.82
C ARG A 147 -1.12 10.28 13.87
N LYS A 148 -1.59 11.50 13.59
CA LYS A 148 -2.43 12.25 14.52
C LYS A 148 -3.87 11.72 14.56
N ARG A 149 -4.41 11.30 13.41
CA ARG A 149 -5.83 10.93 13.28
C ARG A 149 -6.09 9.46 13.60
N TRP A 150 -5.21 8.56 13.18
CA TRP A 150 -5.40 7.12 13.30
C TRP A 150 -4.84 6.57 14.61
N THR A 151 -5.41 7.01 15.74
CA THR A 151 -5.11 6.47 17.08
C THR A 151 -5.84 5.15 17.32
N ALA A 152 -5.50 4.43 18.39
CA ALA A 152 -6.19 3.19 18.76
C ALA A 152 -7.69 3.41 19.00
N GLU A 153 -8.06 4.53 19.64
CA GLU A 153 -9.45 4.90 19.90
C GLU A 153 -10.19 5.21 18.59
N HIS A 154 -9.54 5.92 17.66
CA HIS A 154 -10.14 6.21 16.37
C HIS A 154 -10.32 4.93 15.54
N ILE A 155 -9.33 4.03 15.54
CA ILE A 155 -9.43 2.71 14.88
C ILE A 155 -10.60 1.92 15.44
N ALA A 156 -10.74 1.81 16.77
CA ALA A 156 -11.86 1.13 17.41
C ALA A 156 -13.22 1.77 17.09
N SER A 157 -13.26 3.09 16.88
CA SER A 157 -14.47 3.78 16.48
C SER A 157 -14.86 3.50 15.02
N VAL A 158 -13.90 3.56 14.09
CA VAL A 158 -14.13 3.33 12.65
C VAL A 158 -14.45 1.86 12.37
N TYR A 159 -13.77 0.96 13.06
CA TYR A 159 -13.89 -0.49 12.92
C TYR A 159 -14.62 -1.12 14.11
N SER A 160 -15.68 -0.47 14.59
CA SER A 160 -16.42 -0.87 15.80
C SER A 160 -17.05 -2.27 15.76
N SER A 161 -17.22 -2.86 14.57
CA SER A 161 -17.74 -4.21 14.38
C SER A 161 -16.66 -5.30 14.37
N LEU A 162 -15.38 -4.93 14.35
CA LEU A 162 -14.26 -5.87 14.33
C LEU A 162 -13.92 -6.36 15.74
N ASP A 163 -13.45 -7.59 15.85
CA ASP A 163 -12.91 -8.12 17.10
C ASP A 163 -11.51 -7.55 17.43
N SER A 164 -10.98 -7.91 18.59
CA SER A 164 -9.68 -7.42 19.06
C SER A 164 -8.51 -7.83 18.15
N GLU A 165 -8.60 -8.99 17.50
CA GLU A 165 -7.56 -9.50 16.61
C GLU A 165 -7.53 -8.67 15.32
N CYS A 166 -8.68 -8.47 14.70
CA CYS A 166 -8.83 -7.63 13.52
C CYS A 166 -8.44 -6.17 13.80
N LEU A 167 -8.82 -5.61 14.95
CA LEU A 167 -8.37 -4.27 15.35
C LEU A 167 -6.85 -4.19 15.52
N HIS A 168 -6.22 -5.24 16.05
CA HIS A 168 -4.77 -5.34 16.15
C HIS A 168 -4.10 -5.38 14.76
N GLN A 169 -4.69 -6.10 13.80
CA GLN A 169 -4.24 -6.13 12.40
C GLN A 169 -4.34 -4.72 11.77
N VAL A 170 -5.47 -4.02 11.92
CA VAL A 170 -5.65 -2.64 11.42
C VAL A 170 -4.57 -1.73 11.95
N HIS A 171 -4.38 -1.73 13.27
CA HIS A 171 -3.36 -0.90 13.92
C HIS A 171 -1.94 -1.24 13.41
N THR A 172 -1.64 -2.53 13.26
CA THR A 172 -0.32 -2.97 12.78
C THR A 172 -0.09 -2.62 11.32
N CYS A 173 -1.10 -2.70 10.46
CA CYS A 173 -1.01 -2.24 9.08
C CYS A 173 -0.72 -0.74 8.99
N ILE A 174 -1.41 0.10 9.79
CA ILE A 174 -1.17 1.55 9.81
C ILE A 174 0.24 1.87 10.32
N LYS A 175 0.65 1.27 11.45
CA LYS A 175 1.98 1.46 12.01
C LYS A 175 3.07 1.07 11.01
N THR A 176 2.93 -0.09 10.38
CA THR A 176 3.89 -0.60 9.40
C THR A 176 3.94 0.27 8.15
N GLY A 177 2.78 0.73 7.65
CA GLY A 177 2.73 1.68 6.53
C GLY A 177 3.47 2.99 6.83
N LEU A 178 3.32 3.54 8.05
CA LEU A 178 4.04 4.73 8.49
C LEU A 178 5.56 4.52 8.62
N GLU A 179 6.00 3.33 9.01
CA GLU A 179 7.42 2.94 9.05
C GLU A 179 7.99 2.80 7.62
N CYS A 180 7.22 2.24 6.70
CA CYS A 180 7.58 2.14 5.28
C CYS A 180 7.76 3.52 4.62
N MET A 181 7.00 4.52 5.07
CA MET A 181 7.05 5.89 4.54
C MET A 181 8.12 6.78 5.19
N GLN A 182 9.14 6.23 5.87
CA GLN A 182 10.24 7.05 6.40
C GLN A 182 10.95 7.82 5.27
N ILE A 183 11.28 9.09 5.55
CA ILE A 183 11.96 9.98 4.59
C ILE A 183 13.36 9.47 4.27
N ASP A 184 14.11 9.06 5.30
CA ASP A 184 15.37 8.35 5.10
C ASP A 184 15.08 6.88 4.79
N GLN A 185 15.45 6.47 3.58
CA GLN A 185 15.23 5.11 3.09
C GLN A 185 15.91 4.03 3.95
N LYS A 186 16.98 4.37 4.68
CA LYS A 186 17.68 3.43 5.58
C LYS A 186 16.88 3.08 6.83
N ASN A 187 15.89 3.90 7.18
CA ASN A 187 15.02 3.67 8.33
C ASN A 187 13.75 2.90 7.98
N ARG A 188 13.55 2.53 6.70
CA ARG A 188 12.41 1.71 6.27
C ARG A 188 12.68 0.25 6.60
N PRO A 189 11.68 -0.51 7.07
CA PRO A 189 11.84 -1.95 7.29
C PRO A 189 12.07 -2.66 5.95
N SER A 190 12.82 -3.77 5.96
CA SER A 190 12.89 -4.65 4.80
C SER A 190 11.56 -5.37 4.59
N ILE A 191 11.32 -5.84 3.37
CA ILE A 191 10.11 -6.59 3.05
C ILE A 191 9.97 -7.88 3.86
N ASP A 192 11.08 -8.53 4.24
CA ASP A 192 11.07 -9.67 5.17
C ASP A 192 10.43 -9.31 6.50
N VAL A 193 10.89 -8.22 7.12
CA VAL A 193 10.40 -7.77 8.43
C VAL A 193 8.91 -7.44 8.37
N ILE A 194 8.45 -6.86 7.25
CA ILE A 194 7.03 -6.56 7.03
C ILE A 194 6.23 -7.86 6.93
N VAL A 195 6.66 -8.80 6.08
CA VAL A 195 5.96 -10.07 5.87
C VAL A 195 5.91 -10.90 7.16
N ASP A 196 7.02 -11.02 7.88
CA ASP A 196 7.09 -11.73 9.15
C ASP A 196 6.12 -11.13 10.17
N ARG A 197 6.13 -9.80 10.32
CA ARG A 197 5.23 -9.09 11.22
C ARG A 197 3.75 -9.36 10.89
N LEU A 198 3.38 -9.32 9.61
CA LEU A 198 2.00 -9.56 9.17
C LEU A 198 1.57 -11.04 9.24
N ASN A 199 2.52 -11.97 9.35
CA ASN A 199 2.24 -13.40 9.53
C ASN A 199 2.11 -13.80 10.99
N THR A 200 2.61 -12.98 11.92
CA THR A 200 2.51 -13.21 13.37
C THR A 200 1.25 -12.64 14.03
N ILE A 201 0.35 -12.05 13.24
CA ILE A 201 -0.88 -11.35 13.67
C ILE A 201 -2.09 -11.77 12.82
#